data_AF-A0A1E7IDX4-F1
#
_entry.id   AF-A0A1E7IDX4-F1
#
_cell.length_a   1.000
_cell.length_b   1.000
_cell.length_c   1.000
_cell.angle_alpha   90.00
_cell.angle_beta   90.00
_cell.angle_gamma   90.00
#
_symmetry.space_group_name_H-M   'P 1'
#
loop_
_entity.id
_entity.type
_entity.pdbx_description
1 polymer ?
#
loop_
_entity_poly.entity_id
_entity_poly.type
_entity_poly.pdbx_seq_one_letter_code
_entity_poly.pdbx_strand_id
1 'polypeptide(L)' 'MQVRHRFIANREQKKVKVRIKGVVREIGVKIGRNANGDLLNVAAEFEDAKRVARELSVPLKDVMIIVEEEARKKLLG' A
#
# COMPACT_ATOMS: atom_id res chain seq x y z
N MET A 1 -10.41 17.97 26.85
CA MET A 1 -10.23 16.52 26.57
C MET A 1 -8.76 16.27 26.28
N GLN A 2 -8.03 15.69 27.24
CA GLN A 2 -6.64 15.30 27.05
C GLN A 2 -6.64 13.87 26.48
N VAL A 3 -6.27 13.71 25.21
CA VAL A 3 -6.08 12.38 24.58
C VAL A 3 -4.93 11.69 25.31
N ARG A 4 -5.24 10.81 26.26
CA ARG A 4 -4.24 10.27 27.20
C ARG A 4 -3.33 9.19 26.62
N HIS A 5 -3.61 8.59 25.45
CA HIS A 5 -2.69 7.64 24.82
C HIS A 5 -2.80 7.75 23.30
N ARG A 6 -1.78 8.35 22.64
CA ARG A 6 -1.63 8.28 21.18
C ARG A 6 -0.79 7.06 20.86
N PHE A 7 -1.41 5.98 20.37
CA PHE A 7 -0.66 4.88 19.79
C PHE A 7 0.02 5.37 18.50
N ILE A 8 1.35 5.47 18.53
CA ILE A 8 2.15 5.79 17.35
C ILE A 8 2.51 4.46 16.69
N ALA A 9 1.78 4.10 15.63
CA ALA A 9 2.18 3.00 14.77
C ALA A 9 3.51 3.35 14.09
N ASN A 10 4.41 2.38 13.95
CA ASN A 10 5.60 2.53 13.14
C ASN A 10 5.17 2.55 11.66
N ARG A 11 5.45 3.63 10.95
CA ARG A 11 4.98 3.84 9.58
C ARG A 11 6.18 3.78 8.64
N GLU A 12 6.19 2.80 7.76
CA GLU A 12 7.18 2.70 6.70
C GLU A 12 6.52 2.93 5.33
N GLN A 13 7.28 3.48 4.40
CA GLN A 13 6.87 3.60 3.00
C GLN A 13 7.79 2.73 2.16
N LYS A 14 7.21 1.88 1.33
CA LYS A 14 7.95 0.98 0.42
C LYS A 14 7.37 1.09 -0.97
N LYS A 15 8.14 0.64 -1.96
CA LYS A 15 7.65 0.52 -3.32
C LYS A 15 7.43 -0.95 -3.66
N VAL A 16 6.31 -1.24 -4.31
CA VAL A 16 5.93 -2.58 -4.71
C VAL A 16 5.78 -2.63 -6.22
N LYS A 17 6.49 -3.59 -6.82
CA LYS A 17 6.32 -3.93 -8.23
C LYS A 17 5.10 -4.84 -8.39
N VAL A 18 4.14 -4.39 -9.19
CA VAL A 18 2.92 -5.13 -9.55
C VAL A 18 2.81 -5.25 -11.07
N ARG A 19 2.17 -6.33 -11.53
CA ARG A 19 1.86 -6.52 -12.95
C ARG A 19 0.37 -6.25 -13.18
N ILE A 20 0.06 -5.23 -13.97
CA ILE A 20 -1.32 -4.82 -14.29
C ILE A 20 -1.43 -4.77 -15.81
N LYS A 21 -2.41 -5.50 -16.39
CA LYS A 21 -2.56 -5.68 -17.86
C LYS A 21 -1.24 -6.07 -18.56
N GLY A 22 -0.44 -6.94 -17.95
CA GLY A 22 0.84 -7.38 -18.51
C GLY A 22 2.00 -6.39 -18.37
N VAL A 23 1.76 -5.16 -17.90
CA VAL A 23 2.79 -4.14 -17.68
C VAL A 23 3.21 -4.14 -16.21
N VAL A 24 4.52 -4.14 -15.97
CA VAL A 24 5.06 -4.01 -14.61
C VAL A 24 5.12 -2.54 -14.23
N ARG A 25 4.53 -2.18 -13.09
CA ARG A 25 4.54 -0.83 -12.52
C ARG A 25 5.04 -0.87 -11.09
N GLU A 26 5.71 0.20 -10.69
CA GLU A 26 6.19 0.40 -9.33
C GLU A 26 5.29 1.43 -8.65
N ILE A 27 4.63 1.02 -7.56
CA ILE A 27 3.66 1.83 -6.83
C ILE A 27 4.07 1.90 -5.36
N GLY A 28 4.03 3.09 -4.76
CA GLY A 28 4.26 3.29 -3.34
C GLY A 28 3.18 2.62 -2.47
N VAL A 29 3.58 2.11 -1.32
CA VAL A 29 2.68 1.56 -0.30
C VAL A 29 3.06 2.10 1.07
N LYS A 30 2.05 2.48 1.84
CA LYS A 30 2.15 2.86 3.25
C LYS A 30 1.87 1.65 4.11
N ILE A 31 2.81 1.31 4.97
CA ILE A 31 2.73 0.16 5.86
C ILE A 31 2.73 0.68 7.29
N GLY A 32 1.71 0.31 8.05
CA GLY A 32 1.63 0.54 9.48
C GLY A 32 1.95 -0.75 10.23
N ARG A 33 2.89 -0.68 11.16
CA ARG A 33 3.20 -1.77 12.10
C ARG A 33 2.97 -1.34 13.54
N ASN A 34 2.64 -2.30 14.40
CA ASN A 34 2.58 -2.06 15.84
C ASN A 34 4.00 -2.04 16.44
N ALA A 35 4.10 -1.84 17.76
CA ALA A 35 5.39 -1.86 18.47
C ALA A 35 6.09 -3.23 18.44
N ASN A 36 5.34 -4.32 18.26
CA ASN A 36 5.86 -5.68 18.18
C ASN A 36 6.32 -6.06 16.75
N GLY A 37 6.10 -5.17 15.77
CA GLY A 37 6.42 -5.41 14.37
C GLY A 37 5.29 -6.05 13.54
N ASP A 38 4.14 -6.36 14.15
CA ASP A 38 2.99 -6.94 13.45
C ASP A 38 2.37 -5.94 12.49
N LEU A 39 1.91 -6.44 11.34
CA LEU A 39 1.29 -5.65 10.29
C LEU A 39 -0.10 -5.17 10.74
N LEU A 40 -0.27 -3.86 10.92
CA LEU A 40 -1.56 -3.24 11.23
C LEU A 40 -2.34 -2.85 9.98
N ASN A 41 -1.65 -2.25 9.00
CA ASN A 41 -2.29 -1.77 7.78
C ASN A 41 -1.29 -1.74 6.62
N VAL A 42 -1.80 -1.93 5.40
CA VAL A 42 -1.09 -1.71 4.15
C VAL A 42 -2.05 -0.97 3.22
N ALA A 43 -1.64 0.17 2.70
CA ALA A 43 -2.44 0.97 1.78
C ALA A 43 -1.59 1.40 0.59
N ALA A 44 -2.14 1.29 -0.62
CA ALA A 44 -1.47 1.83 -1.82
C ALA A 44 -1.43 3.37 -1.78
N GLU A 45 -0.35 3.96 -2.29
CA GLU A 45 -0.28 5.41 -2.52
C GLU A 45 -1.31 5.80 -3.58
N PHE A 46 -2.27 6.63 -3.18
CA PHE A 46 -3.42 6.98 -4.00
C PHE A 46 -3.01 7.66 -5.31
N GLU A 47 -2.09 8.63 -5.26
CA GLU A 47 -1.67 9.36 -6.46
C GLU A 47 -0.88 8.47 -7.44
N ASP A 48 -0.06 7.55 -6.94
CA ASP A 48 0.63 6.57 -7.78
C ASP A 48 -0.37 5.59 -8.42
N ALA A 49 -1.29 5.04 -7.62
CA ALA A 49 -2.32 4.14 -8.12
C ALA A 49 -3.21 4.83 -9.16
N LYS A 50 -3.58 6.09 -8.93
CA LYS A 50 -4.36 6.93 -9.86
C LYS A 50 -3.61 7.20 -11.16
N ARG A 51 -2.32 7.50 -11.09
CA ARG A 51 -1.47 7.66 -12.28
C ARG A 51 -1.43 6.38 -13.11
N VAL A 52 -1.17 5.24 -12.48
CA VAL A 52 -1.12 3.94 -13.16
C VAL A 52 -2.50 3.54 -13.72
N ALA A 53 -3.57 3.80 -13.00
CA ALA A 53 -4.94 3.53 -13.45
C ALA A 53 -5.26 4.29 -14.74
N ARG A 54 -4.85 5.56 -14.81
CA ARG A 54 -5.02 6.39 -16.02
C ARG A 54 -4.14 5.91 -17.16
N GLU A 55 -2.86 5.62 -16.91
CA GLU A 55 -1.93 5.14 -17.94
C GLU A 55 -2.37 3.81 -18.56
N LEU A 56 -2.96 2.91 -17.78
CA LEU A 56 -3.38 1.59 -18.23
C LEU A 56 -4.88 1.49 -18.58
N SER A 57 -5.61 2.61 -18.47
CA SER A 57 -7.07 2.66 -18.66
C SER A 57 -7.79 1.55 -17.90
N VAL A 58 -7.57 1.48 -16.58
CA VAL A 58 -8.19 0.52 -15.66
C VAL A 58 -8.86 1.24 -14.49
N PRO A 59 -9.83 0.60 -13.80
CA PRO A 59 -10.38 1.14 -12.58
C PRO A 59 -9.30 1.33 -11.51
N LEU A 60 -9.28 2.51 -10.87
CA LEU A 60 -8.36 2.80 -9.76
C LEU A 60 -8.48 1.79 -8.61
N LYS A 61 -9.71 1.38 -8.30
CA LYS A 61 -9.98 0.41 -7.24
C LYS A 61 -9.26 -0.92 -7.49
N ASP A 62 -9.24 -1.39 -8.74
CA ASP A 62 -8.54 -2.63 -9.11
C ASP A 62 -7.04 -2.49 -8.92
N VAL A 63 -6.46 -1.33 -9.30
CA VAL A 63 -5.04 -1.05 -9.08
C VAL A 63 -4.70 -1.08 -7.59
N MET A 64 -5.50 -0.41 -6.75
CA MET A 64 -5.28 -0.39 -5.30
C MET A 64 -5.33 -1.79 -4.69
N ILE A 65 -6.35 -2.60 -5.04
CA ILE A 65 -6.49 -3.98 -4.54
C ILE A 65 -5.28 -4.82 -4.94
N ILE A 66 -4.87 -4.78 -6.21
CA ILE A 66 -3.71 -5.56 -6.70
C ILE A 66 -2.43 -5.17 -5.93
N VAL A 67 -2.23 -3.89 -5.70
CA VAL A 67 -1.04 -3.37 -4.99
C VAL A 67 -1.04 -3.76 -3.52
N GLU A 68 -2.16 -3.60 -2.83
CA GLU A 68 -2.29 -3.93 -1.41
C GLU A 68 -2.12 -5.43 -1.18
N GLU A 69 -2.70 -6.27 -2.04
CA GLU A 69 -2.54 -7.73 -1.99
C GLU A 69 -1.09 -8.17 -2.24
N GLU A 70 -0.44 -7.62 -3.27
CA GLU A 70 0.97 -7.92 -3.57
C GLU A 70 1.90 -7.45 -2.45
N ALA A 71 1.63 -6.27 -1.88
CA ALA A 71 2.37 -5.74 -0.76
C ALA A 71 2.21 -6.63 0.47
N ARG A 72 0.98 -7.06 0.77
CA ARG A 72 0.69 -7.96 1.90
C ARG A 72 1.39 -9.31 1.75
N LYS A 73 1.40 -9.88 0.54
CA LYS A 73 2.17 -11.11 0.25
C LYS A 73 3.66 -10.95 0.52
N LYS A 74 4.27 -9.84 0.09
CA LYS A 74 5.70 -9.57 0.31
C LYS A 74 6.07 -9.28 1.76
N LEU A 75 5.11 -8.89 2.60
CA LEU A 75 5.34 -8.57 4.01
C LEU A 75 5.07 -9.74 4.95
N LEU A 76 4.32 -10.75 4.48
CA LEU A 76 3.97 -11.96 5.23
C LEU A 76 4.68 -13.22 4.73
N GLY A 77 5.24 -13.19 3.52
CA GLY A 77 6.03 -14.26 2.93
C GLY A 77 7.52 -14.15 3.23
#